data_AF-A0A1Z5SI95-F1
#
_entry.id   AF-A0A1Z5SI95-F1
#
_cell.length_a   1.000
_cell.length_b   1.000
_cell.length_c   1.000
_cell.angle_alpha   90.00
_cell.angle_beta   90.00
_cell.angle_gamma   90.00
#
_symmetry.space_group_name_H-M   'P 1'
#
loop_
_entity.id
_entity.type
_entity.pdbx_description
1 polymer ?
#
loop_
_entity_poly.entity_id
_entity_poly.type
_entity_poly.pdbx_seq_one_letter_code
_entity_poly.pdbx_strand_id
1 'polypeptide(L)'
;MKRTLIGVSLLCIGTATFLTACSSKQNVGVSQTTGWDYNDPRLGGFDVANYPGQQTGPGLTFVEGGRFTMGQTEEDLTVERNNIPRTVSVSSFYMDETEVANIHYREYIYWMYRSYGSDYPEVIAKALPDTTCWRKALSYNEPLVQYYFRHAAYNYYPVVGVNWNQANEFAKWRSDRVNEYILIKNGFLKKNATQVNEDIFDSETYTNGQYDGTPGRNRKRDLDPQGSGKRNMRYSDGYLLPNYRLPTEAEWEYAAVANIGNNPERETGRRRGEEVITDRNVYPWGDAYTTRYGIRNSYQGQFLGNFKRGKGDAMGLAGGLNDNADIPAPIYSYQPNSYGLYNMAGNVSEWVLDTYRPYTSDVNDFRPFRGNVYNTYKRIAEDNQLDEKDSLGHLSTRILTDEEVMAKEIFDGNTADLRNYQDGDSASQYTYNYGMNTLINNDSKIYKGASWNDRAYWMSPGTRRFMQAKQSSSTVGFRCVMDRLGSPNGRNDERAGNYFGKKGGRPPRK
;
A
#
# COMPACT_ATOMS: atom_id res chain seq x y z
N MET A 1 -37.27 -87.99 -13.26
CA MET A 1 -37.48 -88.56 -11.92
C MET A 1 -36.23 -88.31 -11.07
N LYS A 2 -36.43 -87.86 -9.81
CA LYS A 2 -35.46 -87.71 -8.67
C LYS A 2 -34.48 -86.50 -8.79
N ARG A 3 -34.60 -85.41 -7.99
CA ARG A 3 -34.31 -85.21 -6.53
C ARG A 3 -32.84 -85.56 -6.21
N THR A 4 -31.96 -84.79 -5.56
CA THR A 4 -32.01 -83.70 -4.53
C THR A 4 -30.53 -83.23 -4.27
N LEU A 5 -30.20 -81.93 -4.13
CA LEU A 5 -29.97 -81.15 -2.88
C LEU A 5 -28.72 -81.63 -2.08
N ILE A 6 -27.66 -80.86 -1.77
CA ILE A 6 -27.53 -79.72 -0.80
C ILE A 6 -26.10 -79.12 -0.89
N GLY A 7 -25.93 -77.79 -0.69
CA GLY A 7 -24.81 -77.32 0.16
C GLY A 7 -24.07 -76.01 -0.16
N VAL A 8 -24.55 -74.91 0.43
CA VAL A 8 -23.81 -73.74 0.95
C VAL A 8 -23.49 -72.57 -0.01
N SER A 9 -24.29 -71.52 0.18
CA SER A 9 -24.14 -70.14 -0.27
C SER A 9 -22.98 -69.40 0.40
N LEU A 10 -22.27 -68.53 -0.34
CA LEU A 10 -21.97 -67.18 0.15
C LEU A 10 -21.73 -66.22 -1.03
N LEU A 11 -22.49 -65.13 -0.98
CA LEU A 11 -22.77 -64.16 -2.02
C LEU A 11 -21.81 -62.97 -1.85
N CYS A 12 -20.81 -62.81 -2.72
CA CYS A 12 -20.00 -61.59 -2.79
C CYS A 12 -20.53 -60.69 -3.91
N ILE A 13 -21.55 -59.90 -3.61
CA ILE A 13 -21.93 -58.73 -4.41
C ILE A 13 -20.84 -57.69 -4.17
N GLY A 14 -19.95 -57.53 -5.16
CA GLY A 14 -19.00 -56.43 -5.23
C GLY A 14 -19.76 -55.12 -5.46
N THR A 15 -20.07 -54.43 -4.38
CA THR A 15 -20.58 -53.06 -4.39
C THR A 15 -19.51 -52.13 -4.97
N ALA A 16 -19.80 -51.57 -6.14
CA ALA A 16 -19.07 -50.43 -6.69
C ALA A 16 -19.17 -49.27 -5.68
N THR A 17 -18.10 -49.08 -4.92
CA THR A 17 -17.93 -47.91 -4.06
C THR A 17 -17.72 -46.70 -4.97
N PHE A 18 -18.79 -45.92 -5.16
CA PHE A 18 -18.67 -44.53 -5.59
C PHE A 18 -17.85 -43.79 -4.53
N LEU A 19 -16.54 -43.71 -4.74
CA LEU A 19 -15.69 -42.76 -4.06
C LEU A 19 -16.08 -41.38 -4.60
N THR A 20 -17.00 -40.72 -3.89
CA THR A 20 -17.19 -39.28 -3.99
C THR A 20 -15.89 -38.63 -3.55
N ALA A 21 -15.05 -38.32 -4.54
CA ALA A 21 -13.96 -37.38 -4.39
C ALA A 21 -14.57 -36.03 -3.99
N CYS A 22 -14.55 -35.73 -2.69
CA CYS A 22 -14.82 -34.40 -2.18
C CYS A 22 -13.72 -33.45 -2.64
N SER A 23 -13.79 -32.98 -3.88
CA SER A 23 -13.05 -31.80 -4.30
C SER A 23 -13.69 -30.60 -3.60
N SER A 24 -13.00 -30.03 -2.62
CA SER A 24 -13.40 -28.82 -1.89
C SER A 24 -13.28 -27.54 -2.73
N LYS A 25 -13.70 -27.57 -4.00
CA LYS A 25 -14.08 -26.34 -4.68
C LYS A 25 -15.33 -25.84 -3.97
N GLN A 26 -15.25 -24.70 -3.30
CA GLN A 26 -16.43 -24.04 -2.73
C GLN A 26 -17.43 -23.81 -3.87
N ASN A 27 -18.39 -24.72 -4.03
CA ASN A 27 -19.54 -24.45 -4.86
C ASN A 27 -20.30 -23.33 -4.17
N VAL A 28 -20.19 -22.13 -4.73
CA VAL A 28 -20.95 -20.94 -4.37
C VAL A 28 -22.39 -21.13 -4.88
N GLY A 29 -23.03 -22.19 -4.41
CA GLY A 29 -24.33 -22.64 -4.91
C GLY A 29 -25.45 -22.29 -3.94
N VAL A 30 -25.24 -22.57 -2.65
CA VAL A 30 -26.28 -22.43 -1.62
C VAL A 30 -25.71 -21.76 -0.38
N SER A 31 -26.46 -20.83 0.19
CA SER A 31 -26.18 -20.22 1.48
C SER A 31 -26.23 -21.27 2.59
N GLN A 32 -25.14 -21.42 3.34
CA GLN A 32 -25.12 -22.30 4.52
C GLN A 32 -25.94 -21.73 5.69
N THR A 33 -26.19 -20.42 5.69
CA THR A 33 -26.93 -19.73 6.76
C THR A 33 -28.42 -19.77 6.52
N THR A 34 -28.86 -19.56 5.28
CA THR A 34 -30.29 -19.42 4.94
C THR A 34 -30.83 -20.60 4.13
N GLY A 35 -29.98 -21.39 3.49
CA GLY A 35 -30.37 -22.48 2.58
C GLY A 35 -30.85 -22.01 1.20
N TRP A 36 -30.81 -20.71 0.92
CA TRP A 36 -31.19 -20.15 -0.38
C TRP A 36 -30.06 -20.24 -1.39
N ASP A 37 -30.40 -20.43 -2.66
CA ASP A 37 -29.42 -20.49 -3.74
C ASP A 37 -28.80 -19.12 -4.00
N TYR A 38 -27.48 -19.06 -4.10
CA TYR A 38 -26.77 -17.88 -4.55
C TYR A 38 -26.85 -17.76 -6.07
N ASN A 39 -26.72 -16.54 -6.59
CA ASN A 39 -26.70 -16.26 -8.02
C ASN A 39 -27.99 -16.64 -8.78
N ASP A 40 -29.12 -16.87 -8.09
CA ASP A 40 -30.41 -17.11 -8.74
C ASP A 40 -31.20 -15.78 -8.91
N PRO A 41 -31.42 -15.32 -10.16
CA PRO A 41 -32.24 -14.13 -10.43
C PRO A 41 -33.67 -14.24 -9.92
N ARG A 42 -34.23 -15.45 -9.80
CA ARG A 42 -35.62 -15.65 -9.36
C ARG A 42 -35.80 -15.40 -7.87
N LEU A 43 -34.72 -15.52 -7.11
CA LEU A 43 -34.71 -15.46 -5.65
C LEU A 43 -34.06 -14.16 -5.14
N GLY A 44 -34.25 -13.06 -5.88
CA GLY A 44 -33.74 -11.74 -5.54
C GLY A 44 -32.33 -11.45 -6.05
N GLY A 45 -31.66 -12.41 -6.70
CA GLY A 45 -30.46 -12.10 -7.49
C GLY A 45 -29.21 -11.79 -6.69
N PHE A 46 -29.07 -12.28 -5.45
CA PHE A 46 -27.87 -12.06 -4.65
C PHE A 46 -26.65 -12.69 -5.32
N ASP A 47 -25.79 -11.83 -5.86
CA ASP A 47 -24.65 -12.18 -6.69
C ASP A 47 -23.39 -12.37 -5.83
N VAL A 48 -22.86 -13.59 -5.82
CA VAL A 48 -21.61 -13.95 -5.16
C VAL A 48 -20.59 -14.30 -6.22
N ALA A 49 -19.59 -13.45 -6.37
CA ALA A 49 -18.52 -13.64 -7.34
C ALA A 49 -17.62 -14.83 -6.99
N ASN A 50 -17.21 -15.56 -8.02
CA ASN A 50 -16.10 -16.50 -7.89
C ASN A 50 -14.79 -15.70 -7.88
N TYR A 51 -14.18 -15.57 -6.70
CA TYR A 51 -12.97 -14.76 -6.51
C TYR A 51 -11.70 -15.63 -6.67
N PRO A 52 -10.93 -15.46 -7.75
CA PRO A 52 -9.68 -16.21 -7.96
C PRO A 52 -8.52 -15.65 -7.13
N GLY A 53 -8.73 -14.53 -6.42
CA GLY A 53 -7.71 -13.83 -5.66
C GLY A 53 -7.32 -12.47 -6.22
N GLN A 54 -6.57 -11.71 -5.42
CA GLN A 54 -6.13 -10.36 -5.77
C GLN A 54 -4.99 -10.45 -6.78
N GLN A 55 -5.07 -9.63 -7.84
CA GLN A 55 -3.97 -9.46 -8.77
C GLN A 55 -2.93 -8.50 -8.19
N THR A 56 -1.65 -8.76 -8.43
CA THR A 56 -0.58 -7.83 -8.06
C THR A 56 -0.61 -6.62 -8.98
N GLY A 57 -0.63 -5.43 -8.40
CA GLY A 57 -0.53 -4.18 -9.16
C GLY A 57 0.83 -4.01 -9.85
N PRO A 58 0.94 -3.17 -10.90
CA PRO A 58 2.21 -2.98 -11.61
C PRO A 58 3.31 -2.41 -10.71
N GLY A 59 4.50 -3.00 -10.74
CA GLY A 59 5.69 -2.52 -10.00
C GLY A 59 5.65 -2.78 -8.49
N LEU A 60 4.67 -3.56 -8.01
CA LEU A 60 4.51 -3.89 -6.61
C LEU A 60 5.13 -5.24 -6.26
N THR A 61 5.78 -5.29 -5.11
CA THR A 61 6.30 -6.48 -4.45
C THR A 61 5.47 -6.81 -3.23
N PHE A 62 5.25 -8.10 -3.00
CA PHE A 62 4.51 -8.58 -1.84
C PHE A 62 5.36 -8.52 -0.57
N VAL A 63 4.84 -7.84 0.46
CA VAL A 63 5.43 -7.77 1.80
C VAL A 63 4.54 -8.59 2.72
N GLU A 64 4.98 -9.79 3.06
CA GLU A 64 4.32 -10.62 4.06
C GLU A 64 4.38 -9.94 5.42
N GLY A 65 3.22 -9.72 6.03
CA GLY A 65 3.09 -9.07 7.33
C GLY A 65 3.38 -9.99 8.51
N GLY A 66 3.63 -9.38 9.65
CA GLY A 66 3.98 -10.07 10.89
C GLY A 66 4.35 -9.06 11.97
N ARG A 67 5.00 -9.55 13.03
CA ARG A 67 5.50 -8.69 14.11
C ARG A 67 6.93 -8.22 13.86
N PHE A 68 7.27 -7.03 14.32
CA PHE A 68 8.65 -6.55 14.41
C PHE A 68 8.83 -5.56 15.56
N THR A 69 10.08 -5.26 15.90
CA THR A 69 10.41 -4.17 16.81
C THR A 69 10.57 -2.88 16.00
N MET A 70 9.60 -1.99 16.11
CA MET A 70 9.62 -0.65 15.52
C MET A 70 10.34 0.32 16.45
N GLY A 71 11.08 1.27 15.92
CA GLY A 71 11.84 2.30 16.63
C GLY A 71 13.34 2.08 16.57
N GLN A 72 14.10 3.08 17.04
CA GLN A 72 15.56 3.04 16.99
C GLN A 72 16.11 2.23 18.17
N THR A 73 16.77 1.12 17.86
CA THR A 73 17.42 0.26 18.85
C THR A 73 18.87 0.65 19.14
N GLU A 74 19.46 1.50 18.31
CA GLU A 74 20.81 2.04 18.49
C GLU A 74 20.80 3.30 19.37
N GLU A 75 21.99 3.77 19.76
CA GLU A 75 22.14 5.02 20.49
C GLU A 75 21.58 6.20 19.68
N ASP A 76 20.67 6.94 20.30
CA ASP A 76 20.10 8.14 19.71
C ASP A 76 21.09 9.31 19.83
N LEU A 77 21.75 9.62 18.71
CA LEU A 77 22.71 10.73 18.63
C LEU A 77 22.03 12.11 18.69
N THR A 78 20.73 12.18 18.43
CA THR A 78 19.96 13.44 18.48
C THR A 78 19.47 13.76 19.88
N VAL A 79 19.42 12.75 20.76
CA VAL A 79 18.92 12.84 22.15
C VAL A 79 17.43 13.25 22.20
N GLU A 80 16.71 13.16 21.08
CA GLU A 80 15.30 13.53 20.97
C GLU A 80 14.38 12.45 21.55
N ARG A 81 14.82 11.18 21.55
CA ARG A 81 14.07 9.99 22.00
C ARG A 81 12.66 9.88 21.42
N ASN A 82 12.48 10.34 20.19
CA ASN A 82 11.19 10.40 19.50
C ASN A 82 10.79 9.06 18.83
N ASN A 83 11.59 8.00 18.98
CA ASN A 83 11.50 6.74 18.25
C ASN A 83 11.72 5.51 19.16
N ILE A 84 11.05 5.51 20.32
CA ILE A 84 11.17 4.48 21.35
C ILE A 84 10.83 3.08 20.78
N PRO A 85 11.73 2.09 20.95
CA PRO A 85 11.50 0.72 20.52
C PRO A 85 10.26 0.07 21.13
N ARG A 86 9.39 -0.49 20.29
CA ARG A 86 8.20 -1.27 20.69
C ARG A 86 7.90 -2.38 19.70
N THR A 87 7.22 -3.43 20.15
CA THR A 87 6.80 -4.51 19.25
C THR A 87 5.45 -4.18 18.66
N VAL A 88 5.34 -4.18 17.33
CA VAL A 88 4.07 -3.94 16.62
C VAL A 88 3.88 -5.00 15.55
N SER A 89 2.64 -5.19 15.12
CA SER A 89 2.25 -6.12 14.07
C SER A 89 1.70 -5.37 12.87
N VAL A 90 2.24 -5.65 11.69
CA VAL A 90 1.81 -5.08 10.42
C VAL A 90 1.11 -6.19 9.62
N SER A 91 -0.01 -5.88 8.98
CA SER A 91 -0.63 -6.84 8.06
C SER A 91 0.09 -6.86 6.74
N SER A 92 -0.03 -7.96 6.01
CA SER A 92 0.56 -8.07 4.68
C SER A 92 0.01 -7.01 3.75
N PHE A 93 0.85 -6.57 2.82
CA PHE A 93 0.54 -5.54 1.86
C PHE A 93 1.45 -5.70 0.65
N TYR A 94 1.26 -4.85 -0.34
CA TYR A 94 2.13 -4.73 -1.48
C TYR A 94 2.82 -3.37 -1.44
N MET A 95 4.12 -3.31 -1.74
CA MET A 95 4.90 -2.07 -1.76
C MET A 95 5.61 -1.93 -3.10
N ASP A 96 5.75 -0.70 -3.59
CA ASP A 96 6.58 -0.43 -4.75
C ASP A 96 8.01 -0.95 -4.53
N GLU A 97 8.52 -1.67 -5.53
CA GLU A 97 9.89 -2.19 -5.54
C GLU A 97 10.94 -1.09 -5.32
N THR A 98 10.65 0.12 -5.80
CA THR A 98 11.59 1.25 -5.83
C THR A 98 10.86 2.56 -5.54
N GLU A 99 11.59 3.66 -5.38
CA GLU A 99 10.97 4.97 -5.32
C GLU A 99 10.28 5.35 -6.64
N VAL A 100 9.27 6.22 -6.59
CA VAL A 100 8.64 6.73 -7.81
C VAL A 100 9.65 7.51 -8.64
N ALA A 101 9.91 7.06 -9.87
CA ALA A 101 10.85 7.72 -10.77
C ALA A 101 10.27 8.97 -11.45
N ASN A 102 11.16 9.84 -11.93
CA ASN A 102 10.80 11.03 -12.71
C ASN A 102 9.91 10.69 -13.92
N ILE A 103 10.18 9.59 -14.63
CA ILE A 103 9.35 9.19 -15.78
C ILE A 103 7.91 8.84 -15.36
N HIS A 104 7.72 8.16 -14.23
CA HIS A 104 6.40 7.82 -13.70
C HIS A 104 5.63 9.09 -13.31
N TYR A 105 6.29 10.04 -12.65
CA TYR A 105 5.66 11.29 -12.27
C TYR A 105 5.36 12.20 -13.48
N ARG A 106 6.21 12.17 -14.51
CA ARG A 106 5.93 12.86 -15.78
C ARG A 106 4.76 12.24 -16.55
N GLU A 107 4.56 10.93 -16.46
CA GLU A 107 3.36 10.28 -17.00
C GLU A 107 2.10 10.85 -16.33
N TYR A 108 2.12 10.97 -15.00
CA TYR A 108 1.06 11.63 -14.24
C TYR A 108 0.82 13.06 -14.72
N ILE A 109 1.87 13.89 -14.78
CA ILE A 109 1.74 15.29 -15.23
C ILE A 109 1.23 15.37 -16.68
N TYR A 110 1.71 14.52 -17.58
CA TYR A 110 1.22 14.47 -18.96
C TYR A 110 -0.27 14.13 -19.02
N TRP A 111 -0.71 13.16 -18.21
CA TRP A 111 -2.12 12.83 -18.08
C TRP A 111 -2.93 14.02 -17.54
N MET A 112 -2.45 14.71 -16.50
CA MET A 112 -3.10 15.90 -15.95
C MET A 112 -3.28 17.01 -17.00
N TYR A 113 -2.24 17.29 -17.80
CA TYR A 113 -2.33 18.27 -18.90
C TYR A 113 -3.39 17.90 -19.93
N ARG A 114 -3.48 16.62 -20.28
CA ARG A 114 -4.48 16.16 -21.24
C ARG A 114 -5.89 16.23 -20.67
N SER A 115 -6.06 15.88 -19.41
CA SER A 115 -7.39 15.72 -18.81
C SER A 115 -7.97 17.04 -18.30
N TYR A 116 -7.14 17.96 -17.80
CA TYR A 116 -7.56 19.20 -17.14
C TYR A 116 -6.95 20.48 -17.73
N GLY A 117 -6.04 20.37 -18.72
CA GLY A 117 -5.22 21.52 -19.15
C GLY A 117 -5.95 22.67 -19.82
N SER A 118 -7.14 22.43 -20.37
CA SER A 118 -7.97 23.49 -20.95
C SER A 118 -8.66 24.31 -19.85
N ASP A 119 -9.23 23.64 -18.85
CA ASP A 119 -10.27 24.23 -18.01
C ASP A 119 -9.83 24.45 -16.56
N TYR A 120 -8.83 23.69 -16.07
CA TYR A 120 -8.33 23.76 -14.68
C TYR A 120 -6.79 23.81 -14.61
N PRO A 121 -6.13 24.85 -15.16
CA PRO A 121 -4.67 24.97 -15.15
C PRO A 121 -4.06 25.02 -13.74
N GLU A 122 -4.81 25.48 -12.74
CA GLU A 122 -4.39 25.54 -11.35
C GLU A 122 -4.22 24.16 -10.70
N VAL A 123 -4.98 23.15 -11.15
CA VAL A 123 -4.82 21.78 -10.66
C VAL A 123 -3.47 21.23 -11.13
N ILE A 124 -3.08 21.54 -12.36
CA ILE A 124 -1.77 21.15 -12.90
C ILE A 124 -0.64 21.89 -12.18
N ALA A 125 -0.79 23.20 -11.97
CA ALA A 125 0.22 23.99 -11.25
C ALA A 125 0.46 23.45 -9.84
N LYS A 126 -0.58 22.98 -9.15
CA LYS A 126 -0.47 22.31 -7.83
C LYS A 126 0.22 20.95 -7.90
N ALA A 127 0.12 20.23 -9.02
CA ALA A 127 0.75 18.93 -9.21
C ALA A 127 2.25 19.02 -9.61
N LEU A 128 2.71 20.15 -10.16
CA LEU A 128 4.10 20.27 -10.61
C LEU A 128 5.11 20.21 -9.45
N PRO A 129 6.21 19.43 -9.58
CA PRO A 129 7.28 19.43 -8.60
C PRO A 129 7.99 20.78 -8.54
N ASP A 130 8.38 21.19 -7.33
CA ASP A 130 9.22 22.36 -7.14
C ASP A 130 10.68 22.06 -7.52
N THR A 131 11.03 22.42 -8.75
CA THR A 131 12.41 22.25 -9.26
C THR A 131 13.42 23.17 -8.58
N THR A 132 13.00 24.22 -7.88
CA THR A 132 13.91 25.14 -7.18
C THR A 132 14.48 24.56 -5.89
N CYS A 133 13.96 23.41 -5.42
CA CYS A 133 14.45 22.67 -4.24
C CYS A 133 15.93 22.26 -4.31
N TRP A 134 16.54 22.32 -5.50
CA TRP A 134 17.98 22.11 -5.70
C TRP A 134 18.83 23.31 -5.32
N ARG A 135 18.27 24.53 -5.26
CA ARG A 135 19.03 25.75 -4.96
C ARG A 135 19.48 25.74 -3.51
N LYS A 136 20.76 26.03 -3.30
CA LYS A 136 21.37 26.25 -1.97
C LYS A 136 22.28 27.45 -2.06
N ALA A 137 22.39 28.20 -0.96
CA ALA A 137 23.37 29.28 -0.87
C ALA A 137 24.77 28.71 -1.14
N LEU A 138 25.55 29.40 -1.98
CA LEU A 138 26.93 29.03 -2.31
C LEU A 138 27.08 27.66 -3.01
N SER A 139 26.08 27.21 -3.78
CA SER A 139 26.15 25.99 -4.61
C SER A 139 25.69 26.26 -6.04
N TYR A 140 26.39 25.72 -7.02
CA TYR A 140 25.99 25.82 -8.43
C TYR A 140 25.12 24.63 -8.85
N ASN A 141 23.81 24.72 -8.58
CA ASN A 141 22.85 23.63 -8.84
C ASN A 141 21.84 23.96 -9.94
N GLU A 142 22.02 25.07 -10.67
CA GLU A 142 21.11 25.48 -11.77
C GLU A 142 20.91 24.39 -12.85
N PRO A 143 21.91 23.57 -13.22
CA PRO A 143 21.67 22.45 -14.12
C PRO A 143 20.63 21.45 -13.59
N LEU A 144 20.62 21.15 -12.28
CA LEU A 144 19.65 20.22 -11.69
C LEU A 144 18.25 20.83 -11.66
N VAL A 145 18.13 22.13 -11.39
CA VAL A 145 16.85 22.88 -11.47
C VAL A 145 16.24 22.77 -12.87
N GLN A 146 17.06 22.89 -13.92
CA GLN A 146 16.58 22.85 -15.30
C GLN A 146 16.28 21.43 -15.77
N TYR A 147 17.20 20.50 -15.51
CA TYR A 147 17.24 19.22 -16.23
C TYR A 147 16.83 18.00 -15.40
N TYR A 148 16.91 18.01 -14.06
CA TYR A 148 16.71 16.78 -13.27
C TYR A 148 15.34 16.13 -13.52
N PHE A 149 14.26 16.91 -13.47
CA PHE A 149 12.92 16.38 -13.72
C PHE A 149 12.60 16.17 -15.22
N ARG A 150 13.29 16.88 -16.12
CA ARG A 150 12.87 17.04 -17.52
C ARG A 150 13.69 16.20 -18.50
N HIS A 151 14.97 16.01 -18.24
CA HIS A 151 15.91 15.42 -19.19
C HIS A 151 15.87 13.88 -19.16
N ALA A 152 16.05 13.24 -20.32
CA ALA A 152 15.94 11.79 -20.47
C ALA A 152 16.96 11.00 -19.63
N ALA A 153 18.14 11.59 -19.36
CA ALA A 153 19.18 11.00 -18.52
C ALA A 153 18.69 10.68 -17.09
N TYR A 154 17.70 11.42 -16.60
CA TYR A 154 17.17 11.27 -15.25
C TYR A 154 15.81 10.55 -15.21
N ASN A 155 15.39 9.89 -16.29
CA ASN A 155 14.10 9.20 -16.38
C ASN A 155 13.86 8.23 -15.21
N TYR A 156 14.87 7.43 -14.89
CA TYR A 156 14.82 6.39 -13.85
C TYR A 156 15.51 6.81 -12.55
N TYR A 157 15.57 8.11 -12.27
CA TYR A 157 15.99 8.64 -10.98
C TYR A 157 14.74 8.98 -10.17
N PRO A 158 14.80 8.93 -8.82
CA PRO A 158 13.64 9.21 -7.99
C PRO A 158 13.15 10.64 -8.19
N VAL A 159 11.82 10.81 -8.20
CA VAL A 159 11.21 12.14 -8.22
C VAL A 159 11.47 12.85 -6.89
N VAL A 160 11.89 14.12 -6.97
CA VAL A 160 12.12 15.00 -5.81
C VAL A 160 11.51 16.37 -6.07
N GLY A 161 11.46 17.22 -5.04
CA GLY A 161 10.73 18.49 -5.12
C GLY A 161 9.21 18.30 -5.02
N VAL A 162 8.76 17.12 -4.62
CA VAL A 162 7.36 16.78 -4.37
C VAL A 162 7.03 16.88 -2.89
N ASN A 163 5.87 17.45 -2.57
CA ASN A 163 5.38 17.52 -1.20
C ASN A 163 4.44 16.34 -0.87
N TRP A 164 4.04 16.22 0.40
CA TRP A 164 3.23 15.11 0.87
C TRP A 164 1.85 15.04 0.19
N ASN A 165 1.23 16.19 -0.08
CA ASN A 165 -0.08 16.25 -0.75
C ASN A 165 0.03 15.76 -2.20
N GLN A 166 1.04 16.23 -2.93
CA GLN A 166 1.32 15.82 -4.31
C GLN A 166 1.57 14.32 -4.43
N ALA A 167 2.26 13.71 -3.46
CA ALA A 167 2.51 12.28 -3.43
C ALA A 167 1.22 11.46 -3.22
N ASN A 168 0.29 11.95 -2.38
CA ASN A 168 -1.02 11.32 -2.19
C ASN A 168 -1.91 11.45 -3.45
N GLU A 169 -1.93 12.61 -4.10
CA GLU A 169 -2.69 12.79 -5.35
C GLU A 169 -2.16 11.90 -6.49
N PHE A 170 -0.84 11.70 -6.57
CA PHE A 170 -0.26 10.71 -7.48
C PHE A 170 -0.74 9.29 -7.17
N ALA A 171 -0.82 8.89 -5.90
CA ALA A 171 -1.28 7.57 -5.51
C ALA A 171 -2.77 7.35 -5.85
N LYS A 172 -3.61 8.37 -5.64
CA LYS A 172 -5.03 8.34 -6.09
C LYS A 172 -5.13 8.17 -7.60
N TRP A 173 -4.45 9.03 -8.36
CA TRP A 173 -4.38 8.92 -9.82
C TRP A 173 -3.96 7.52 -10.28
N ARG A 174 -2.91 6.97 -9.69
CA ARG A 174 -2.42 5.62 -10.05
C ARG A 174 -3.48 4.54 -9.79
N SER A 175 -4.25 4.67 -8.71
CA SER A 175 -5.37 3.78 -8.39
C SER A 175 -6.39 3.74 -9.51
N ASP A 176 -6.86 4.91 -9.92
CA ASP A 176 -7.87 5.03 -10.97
C ASP A 176 -7.35 4.57 -12.33
N ARG A 177 -6.12 4.96 -12.69
CA ARG A 177 -5.49 4.52 -13.95
C ARG A 177 -5.33 3.01 -14.03
N VAL A 178 -4.93 2.35 -12.95
CA VAL A 178 -4.75 0.89 -12.92
C VAL A 178 -6.10 0.19 -12.97
N ASN A 179 -7.08 0.64 -12.20
CA ASN A 179 -8.43 0.06 -12.22
C ASN A 179 -9.12 0.26 -13.57
N GLU A 180 -8.99 1.44 -14.19
CA GLU A 180 -9.50 1.69 -15.54
C GLU A 180 -8.86 0.72 -16.55
N TYR A 181 -7.54 0.55 -16.49
CA TYR A 181 -6.83 -0.37 -17.37
C TYR A 181 -7.30 -1.81 -17.19
N ILE A 182 -7.53 -2.25 -15.95
CA ILE A 182 -8.07 -3.58 -15.65
C ILE A 182 -9.47 -3.74 -16.26
N LEU A 183 -10.35 -2.74 -16.12
CA LEU A 183 -11.69 -2.77 -16.70
C LEU A 183 -11.67 -2.83 -18.22
N ILE A 184 -10.79 -2.05 -18.86
CA ILE A 184 -10.60 -2.05 -20.33
C ILE A 184 -10.04 -3.40 -20.80
N LYS A 185 -8.99 -3.90 -20.14
CA LYS A 185 -8.32 -5.16 -20.48
C LYS A 185 -9.28 -6.36 -20.43
N ASN A 186 -10.19 -6.37 -19.47
CA ASN A 186 -11.21 -7.42 -19.34
C ASN A 186 -12.48 -7.18 -20.19
N GLY A 187 -12.55 -6.05 -20.91
CA GLY A 187 -13.65 -5.70 -21.80
C GLY A 187 -14.92 -5.24 -21.08
N PHE A 188 -14.82 -4.83 -19.81
CA PHE A 188 -15.92 -4.26 -19.01
C PHE A 188 -16.19 -2.80 -19.38
N LEU A 189 -15.12 -2.06 -19.74
CA LEU A 189 -15.18 -0.66 -20.17
C LEU A 189 -14.53 -0.53 -21.56
N LYS A 190 -15.03 0.38 -22.41
CA LYS A 190 -14.31 0.71 -23.66
C LYS A 190 -13.27 1.79 -23.38
N LYS A 191 -12.12 1.68 -24.05
CA LYS A 191 -11.09 2.72 -24.01
C LYS A 191 -11.67 4.04 -24.56
N ASN A 192 -11.61 5.10 -23.77
CA ASN A 192 -11.91 6.45 -24.19
C ASN A 192 -10.61 7.28 -24.22
N ALA A 193 -10.27 7.82 -25.40
CA ALA A 193 -9.05 8.61 -25.58
C ALA A 193 -9.28 10.12 -25.44
N THR A 194 -10.50 10.57 -25.16
CA THR A 194 -10.88 11.99 -25.10
C THR A 194 -11.55 12.35 -23.79
N GLN A 195 -11.26 11.62 -22.71
CA GLN A 195 -11.71 11.97 -21.35
C GLN A 195 -11.08 13.30 -20.91
N VAL A 196 -11.92 14.21 -20.43
CA VAL A 196 -11.54 15.52 -19.88
C VAL A 196 -12.45 15.85 -18.69
N ASN A 197 -11.95 16.57 -17.70
CA ASN A 197 -12.72 17.05 -16.54
C ASN A 197 -13.58 15.94 -15.88
N GLU A 198 -14.87 16.18 -15.67
CA GLU A 198 -15.81 15.25 -15.04
C GLU A 198 -16.05 13.91 -15.78
N ASP A 199 -15.58 13.78 -17.03
CA ASP A 199 -15.64 12.54 -17.82
C ASP A 199 -14.45 11.60 -17.55
N ILE A 200 -13.53 12.02 -16.69
CA ILE A 200 -12.39 11.21 -16.28
C ILE A 200 -12.86 10.02 -15.47
N PHE A 201 -12.19 8.88 -15.68
CA PHE A 201 -12.45 7.70 -14.88
C PHE A 201 -11.96 7.89 -13.43
N ASP A 202 -12.88 7.67 -12.49
CA ASP A 202 -12.63 7.55 -11.06
C ASP A 202 -13.30 6.26 -10.56
N SER A 203 -12.59 5.48 -9.74
CA SER A 203 -13.04 4.16 -9.29
C SER A 203 -14.30 4.25 -8.42
N GLU A 204 -14.43 5.30 -7.62
CA GLU A 204 -15.56 5.52 -6.72
C GLU A 204 -16.78 6.00 -7.53
N THR A 205 -16.65 6.96 -8.44
CA THR A 205 -17.78 7.36 -9.30
C THR A 205 -18.26 6.22 -10.20
N TYR A 206 -17.34 5.39 -10.72
CA TYR A 206 -17.67 4.22 -11.53
C TYR A 206 -18.48 3.17 -10.77
N THR A 207 -18.05 2.83 -9.55
CA THR A 207 -18.71 1.81 -8.71
C THR A 207 -20.05 2.29 -8.16
N ASN A 208 -20.19 3.61 -7.95
CA ASN A 208 -21.44 4.25 -7.53
C ASN A 208 -22.37 4.66 -8.69
N GLY A 209 -21.96 4.43 -9.95
CA GLY A 209 -22.81 4.62 -11.12
C GLY A 209 -22.93 6.06 -11.64
N GLN A 210 -22.09 6.99 -11.18
CA GLN A 210 -22.05 8.39 -11.65
C GLN A 210 -21.03 8.62 -12.80
N TYR A 211 -20.38 7.56 -13.27
CA TYR A 211 -19.44 7.63 -14.39
C TYR A 211 -20.10 7.33 -15.73
N ASP A 212 -20.02 8.28 -16.67
CA ASP A 212 -20.73 8.25 -17.97
C ASP A 212 -19.92 7.64 -19.13
N GLY A 213 -18.88 6.86 -18.82
CA GLY A 213 -18.04 6.24 -19.85
C GLY A 213 -18.74 5.16 -20.68
N THR A 214 -18.22 4.92 -21.88
CA THR A 214 -18.85 3.94 -22.79
C THR A 214 -18.71 2.50 -22.28
N PRO A 215 -19.83 1.80 -22.05
CA PRO A 215 -19.81 0.43 -21.55
C PRO A 215 -19.12 -0.54 -22.51
N GLY A 216 -18.35 -1.48 -21.96
CA GLY A 216 -17.73 -2.58 -22.68
C GLY A 216 -18.71 -3.69 -23.06
N ARG A 217 -18.26 -4.63 -23.91
CA ARG A 217 -19.10 -5.76 -24.37
C ARG A 217 -19.36 -6.77 -23.25
N ASN A 218 -18.40 -6.93 -22.33
CA ASN A 218 -18.39 -7.98 -21.30
C ASN A 218 -18.99 -7.53 -19.96
N ARG A 219 -19.81 -6.47 -19.92
CA ARG A 219 -20.47 -6.05 -18.68
C ARG A 219 -21.15 -7.22 -17.97
N LYS A 220 -20.99 -7.28 -16.65
CA LYS A 220 -21.57 -8.34 -15.84
C LYS A 220 -23.09 -8.29 -15.93
N ARG A 221 -23.70 -9.47 -16.01
CA ARG A 221 -25.16 -9.61 -15.97
C ARG A 221 -25.65 -9.10 -14.62
N ASP A 222 -26.68 -8.27 -14.66
CA ASP A 222 -27.40 -7.88 -13.47
C ASP A 222 -28.37 -9.01 -13.10
N LEU A 223 -28.27 -9.51 -11.88
CA LEU A 223 -29.13 -10.58 -11.38
C LEU A 223 -30.36 -10.02 -10.65
N ASP A 224 -30.41 -8.71 -10.40
CA ASP A 224 -31.59 -8.05 -9.85
C ASP A 224 -32.78 -8.21 -10.82
N PRO A 225 -33.93 -8.78 -10.37
CA PRO A 225 -35.15 -8.87 -11.16
C PRO A 225 -35.64 -7.53 -11.74
N GLN A 226 -35.37 -6.41 -11.06
CA GLN A 226 -35.75 -5.06 -11.46
C GLN A 226 -34.63 -4.32 -12.21
N GLY A 227 -33.46 -4.93 -12.34
CA GLY A 227 -32.28 -4.32 -12.95
C GLY A 227 -32.38 -4.19 -14.46
N SER A 228 -31.47 -3.39 -15.02
CA SER A 228 -31.36 -3.13 -16.48
C SER A 228 -30.74 -4.29 -17.28
N GLY A 229 -30.60 -5.47 -16.67
CA GLY A 229 -30.02 -6.68 -17.24
C GLY A 229 -28.49 -6.73 -17.28
N LYS A 230 -27.79 -5.58 -17.29
CA LYS A 230 -26.33 -5.50 -17.17
C LYS A 230 -25.91 -4.36 -16.23
N ARG A 231 -24.92 -4.62 -15.38
CA ARG A 231 -24.42 -3.66 -14.39
C ARG A 231 -22.93 -3.39 -14.53
N ASN A 232 -22.47 -2.34 -13.86
CA ASN A 232 -21.04 -2.04 -13.70
C ASN A 232 -20.40 -3.01 -12.70
N MET A 233 -19.08 -3.15 -12.80
CA MET A 233 -18.29 -3.93 -11.86
C MET A 233 -18.21 -3.19 -10.52
N ARG A 234 -18.33 -3.94 -9.42
CA ARG A 234 -18.20 -3.44 -8.04
C ARG A 234 -16.96 -4.05 -7.39
N TYR A 235 -16.49 -3.48 -6.28
CA TYR A 235 -15.40 -4.08 -5.50
C TYR A 235 -15.70 -5.51 -5.04
N SER A 236 -16.98 -5.82 -4.75
CA SER A 236 -17.43 -7.17 -4.38
C SER A 236 -17.25 -8.22 -5.48
N ASP A 237 -17.05 -7.79 -6.74
CA ASP A 237 -16.76 -8.71 -7.84
C ASP A 237 -15.30 -9.17 -7.86
N GLY A 238 -14.41 -8.52 -7.10
CA GLY A 238 -13.02 -8.92 -6.92
C GLY A 238 -12.08 -8.63 -8.10
N TYR A 239 -12.52 -7.84 -9.08
CA TYR A 239 -11.67 -7.42 -10.21
C TYR A 239 -10.94 -6.10 -9.97
N LEU A 240 -11.57 -5.17 -9.23
CA LEU A 240 -10.97 -3.90 -8.88
C LEU A 240 -9.95 -4.11 -7.76
N LEU A 241 -8.81 -3.42 -7.86
CA LEU A 241 -7.79 -3.43 -6.83
C LEU A 241 -8.07 -2.36 -5.77
N PRO A 242 -7.62 -2.56 -4.52
CA PRO A 242 -7.56 -1.49 -3.53
C PRO A 242 -6.77 -0.29 -4.04
N ASN A 243 -7.00 0.86 -3.44
CA ASN A 243 -6.30 2.08 -3.80
C ASN A 243 -4.81 2.01 -3.39
N TYR A 244 -3.96 2.56 -4.24
CA TYR A 244 -2.60 2.92 -3.88
C TYR A 244 -2.64 4.09 -2.89
N ARG A 245 -1.72 4.07 -1.93
CA ARG A 245 -1.51 5.12 -0.95
C ARG A 245 -0.03 5.21 -0.59
N LEU A 246 0.36 6.23 0.17
CA LEU A 246 1.66 6.19 0.84
C LEU A 246 1.66 5.08 1.92
N PRO A 247 2.83 4.51 2.25
CA PRO A 247 2.94 3.59 3.39
C PRO A 247 2.67 4.32 4.71
N THR A 248 2.19 3.60 5.71
CA THR A 248 2.32 4.08 7.10
C THR A 248 3.78 4.02 7.52
N GLU A 249 4.14 4.75 8.58
CA GLU A 249 5.48 4.72 9.15
C GLU A 249 5.91 3.28 9.51
N ALA A 250 4.99 2.53 10.10
CA ALA A 250 5.26 1.17 10.53
C ALA A 250 5.37 0.18 9.36
N GLU A 251 4.54 0.34 8.32
CA GLU A 251 4.69 -0.43 7.08
C GLU A 251 6.04 -0.17 6.41
N TRP A 252 6.44 1.09 6.32
CA TRP A 252 7.72 1.49 5.73
C TRP A 252 8.90 0.89 6.50
N GLU A 253 8.88 1.02 7.83
CA GLU A 253 9.97 0.52 8.67
C GLU A 253 10.04 -1.00 8.69
N TYR A 254 8.88 -1.68 8.76
CA TYR A 254 8.79 -3.13 8.66
C TYR A 254 9.39 -3.65 7.35
N ALA A 255 8.99 -3.03 6.24
CA ALA A 255 9.48 -3.36 4.91
C ALA A 255 10.97 -3.08 4.76
N ALA A 256 11.48 -1.99 5.34
CA ALA A 256 12.89 -1.63 5.31
C ALA A 256 13.76 -2.61 6.12
N VAL A 257 13.36 -2.90 7.36
CA VAL A 257 14.09 -3.82 8.26
C VAL A 257 14.16 -5.23 7.66
N ALA A 258 13.09 -5.69 7.01
CA ALA A 258 13.07 -6.96 6.28
C ALA A 258 13.56 -8.18 7.07
N ASN A 259 13.13 -8.31 8.34
CA ASN A 259 13.52 -9.41 9.24
C ASN A 259 13.18 -10.81 8.72
N ILE A 260 12.31 -10.93 7.70
CA ILE A 260 12.15 -12.18 6.95
C ILE A 260 13.51 -12.72 6.51
N GLY A 261 14.43 -11.81 6.16
CA GLY A 261 15.89 -11.96 6.06
C GLY A 261 16.50 -13.04 6.94
N ASN A 262 16.20 -12.91 8.22
CA ASN A 262 16.91 -13.54 9.33
C ASN A 262 16.10 -14.65 9.97
N ASN A 263 15.02 -15.09 9.32
CA ASN A 263 14.30 -16.28 9.72
C ASN A 263 15.08 -17.51 9.25
N PRO A 264 15.57 -18.37 10.17
CA PRO A 264 16.44 -19.50 9.84
C PRO A 264 15.71 -20.57 9.03
N GLU A 265 14.40 -20.72 9.23
CA GLU A 265 13.54 -21.62 8.48
C GLU A 265 12.30 -20.85 7.99
N ARG A 266 12.44 -20.13 6.89
CA ARG A 266 11.30 -19.46 6.25
C ARG A 266 10.24 -20.46 5.80
N GLU A 267 9.00 -19.99 5.73
CA GLU A 267 7.92 -20.77 5.12
C GLU A 267 8.32 -21.22 3.71
N THR A 268 8.10 -22.51 3.44
CA THR A 268 8.14 -23.07 2.10
C THR A 268 6.77 -23.65 1.79
N GLY A 269 6.43 -23.88 0.52
CA GLY A 269 5.16 -24.54 0.17
C GLY A 269 4.95 -25.94 0.79
N ARG A 270 5.92 -26.47 1.55
CA ARG A 270 5.85 -27.75 2.28
C ARG A 270 5.93 -27.62 3.81
N ARG A 271 6.39 -26.48 4.35
CA ARG A 271 6.62 -26.27 5.79
C ARG A 271 6.23 -24.86 6.20
N ARG A 272 5.53 -24.74 7.34
CA ARG A 272 5.02 -23.49 7.91
C ARG A 272 6.08 -22.41 8.20
N GLY A 273 7.35 -22.80 8.28
CA GLY A 273 8.44 -21.94 8.75
C GLY A 273 8.40 -21.72 10.27
N GLU A 274 9.45 -21.10 10.80
CA GLU A 274 9.60 -20.78 12.21
C GLU A 274 9.19 -19.32 12.52
N GLU A 275 8.82 -19.05 13.77
CA GLU A 275 8.49 -17.71 14.28
C GLU A 275 9.70 -17.08 14.99
N VAL A 276 10.90 -17.31 14.44
CA VAL A 276 12.19 -16.95 15.04
C VAL A 276 12.92 -15.92 14.17
N ILE A 277 13.56 -14.97 14.84
CA ILE A 277 14.47 -13.99 14.24
C ILE A 277 15.82 -14.18 14.94
N THR A 278 16.87 -14.54 14.20
CA THR A 278 18.19 -14.80 14.80
C THR A 278 18.90 -13.50 15.16
N ASP A 279 18.91 -12.56 14.20
CA ASP A 279 19.69 -11.34 14.25
C ASP A 279 18.83 -10.14 13.86
N ARG A 280 19.23 -8.95 14.31
CA ARG A 280 18.57 -7.69 13.96
C ARG A 280 19.32 -6.99 12.83
N ASN A 281 18.56 -6.33 11.96
CA ASN A 281 19.10 -5.52 10.89
C ASN A 281 19.21 -4.06 11.34
N VAL A 282 20.42 -3.49 11.28
CA VAL A 282 20.62 -2.04 11.43
C VAL A 282 20.25 -1.30 10.15
N TYR A 283 20.60 -1.90 9.01
CA TYR A 283 20.29 -1.41 7.67
C TYR A 283 19.49 -2.45 6.87
N PRO A 284 18.76 -2.04 5.81
CA PRO A 284 17.90 -2.93 5.03
C PRO A 284 18.57 -4.16 4.37
N TRP A 285 19.88 -4.14 4.17
CA TRP A 285 20.63 -5.21 3.48
C TRP A 285 21.09 -6.36 4.38
N GLY A 286 20.66 -6.40 5.64
CA GLY A 286 20.77 -7.60 6.49
C GLY A 286 22.10 -7.79 7.25
N ASP A 287 23.20 -7.16 6.82
CA ASP A 287 24.48 -7.20 7.55
C ASP A 287 24.52 -6.07 8.59
N ALA A 288 24.69 -6.46 9.86
CA ALA A 288 24.29 -5.68 11.02
C ALA A 288 25.14 -4.42 11.28
N TYR A 289 26.31 -4.22 10.65
CA TYR A 289 27.19 -3.10 11.06
C TYR A 289 27.94 -2.37 9.94
N THR A 290 27.76 -2.73 8.67
CA THR A 290 28.53 -2.15 7.57
C THR A 290 27.65 -1.51 6.50
N THR A 291 28.09 -0.37 5.99
CA THR A 291 27.54 0.29 4.80
C THR A 291 28.21 -0.17 3.51
N ARG A 292 29.19 -1.08 3.63
CA ARG A 292 29.99 -1.60 2.51
C ARG A 292 29.79 -3.10 2.35
N TYR A 293 29.84 -3.54 1.10
CA TYR A 293 29.72 -4.94 0.72
C TYR A 293 30.96 -5.75 1.15
N GLY A 294 30.74 -6.75 2.01
CA GLY A 294 31.82 -7.53 2.64
C GLY A 294 32.25 -8.80 1.88
N ILE A 295 31.47 -9.25 0.87
CA ILE A 295 31.76 -10.50 0.17
C ILE A 295 32.90 -10.29 -0.84
N ARG A 296 33.84 -11.24 -0.87
CA ARG A 296 35.00 -11.23 -1.79
C ARG A 296 34.56 -11.50 -3.23
N ASN A 297 34.27 -10.44 -3.97
CA ASN A 297 34.03 -10.43 -5.41
C ASN A 297 34.30 -9.02 -5.97
N SER A 298 33.86 -8.74 -7.20
CA SER A 298 34.04 -7.43 -7.86
C SER A 298 33.39 -6.25 -7.15
N TYR A 299 32.44 -6.50 -6.25
CA TYR A 299 31.70 -5.49 -5.47
C TYR A 299 32.31 -5.25 -4.08
N GLN A 300 33.37 -5.97 -3.70
CA GLN A 300 33.97 -5.84 -2.38
C GLN A 300 34.33 -4.39 -2.04
N GLY A 301 33.85 -3.92 -0.89
CA GLY A 301 34.09 -2.56 -0.41
C GLY A 301 33.24 -1.47 -1.06
N GLN A 302 32.36 -1.80 -2.02
CA GLN A 302 31.40 -0.85 -2.56
C GLN A 302 30.31 -0.51 -1.54
N PHE A 303 29.81 0.72 -1.55
CA PHE A 303 28.70 1.15 -0.70
C PHE A 303 27.38 0.49 -1.12
N LEU A 304 26.54 0.19 -0.14
CA LEU A 304 25.25 -0.50 -0.30
C LEU A 304 24.03 0.42 -0.37
N GLY A 305 24.27 1.73 -0.30
CA GLY A 305 23.26 2.75 -0.48
C GLY A 305 23.91 4.09 -0.81
N ASN A 306 23.12 5.02 -1.30
CA ASN A 306 23.58 6.36 -1.67
C ASN A 306 23.42 7.33 -0.49
N PHE A 307 24.54 7.77 0.09
CA PHE A 307 24.54 8.69 1.22
C PHE A 307 25.85 9.48 1.30
N LYS A 308 25.86 10.53 2.12
CA LYS A 308 27.00 11.43 2.30
C LYS A 308 28.08 10.84 3.19
N ARG A 309 29.20 10.49 2.58
CA ARG A 309 30.39 9.88 3.24
C ARG A 309 31.15 10.85 4.12
N GLY A 310 31.34 12.08 3.64
CA GLY A 310 32.23 13.04 4.28
C GLY A 310 31.83 14.49 4.06
N LYS A 311 32.48 15.40 4.78
CA LYS A 311 32.49 16.80 4.37
C LYS A 311 33.29 16.88 3.07
N GLY A 312 32.65 17.29 1.98
CA GLY A 312 33.28 17.40 0.66
C GLY A 312 33.41 16.08 -0.13
N ASP A 313 32.96 14.95 0.42
CA ASP A 313 32.96 13.66 -0.29
C ASP A 313 31.53 13.16 -0.48
N ALA A 314 31.05 13.24 -1.73
CA ALA A 314 29.76 12.75 -2.16
C ALA A 314 29.85 11.37 -2.85
N MET A 315 30.90 11.12 -3.66
CA MET A 315 30.99 9.92 -4.51
C MET A 315 32.39 9.28 -4.58
N GLY A 316 33.39 9.86 -3.90
CA GLY A 316 34.78 9.39 -3.88
C GLY A 316 35.72 10.17 -4.80
N LEU A 317 36.84 9.53 -5.17
CA LEU A 317 37.90 10.14 -5.97
C LEU A 317 37.72 9.84 -7.47
N ALA A 318 37.98 10.82 -8.32
CA ALA A 318 37.95 10.64 -9.77
C ALA A 318 38.88 9.48 -10.21
N GLY A 319 38.44 8.70 -11.20
CA GLY A 319 39.13 7.48 -11.65
C GLY A 319 38.82 6.22 -10.81
N GLY A 320 38.07 6.37 -9.71
CA GLY A 320 37.66 5.27 -8.83
C GLY A 320 36.48 5.66 -7.94
N LEU A 321 35.44 6.24 -8.54
CA LEU A 321 34.20 6.56 -7.82
C LEU A 321 33.61 5.25 -7.27
N ASN A 322 33.34 5.19 -5.97
CA ASN A 322 32.97 3.91 -5.33
C ASN A 322 31.56 3.46 -5.75
N ASP A 323 30.60 4.38 -5.80
CA ASP A 323 29.21 4.17 -6.23
C ASP A 323 28.78 5.05 -7.42
N ASN A 324 29.63 6.00 -7.84
CA ASN A 324 29.37 6.93 -8.94
C ASN A 324 28.06 7.74 -8.79
N ALA A 325 27.69 8.10 -7.56
CA ALA A 325 26.46 8.85 -7.27
C ALA A 325 26.73 10.08 -6.38
N ASP A 326 26.74 11.28 -6.96
CA ASP A 326 26.89 12.56 -6.25
C ASP A 326 25.55 13.25 -5.90
N ILE A 327 24.47 12.82 -6.56
CA ILE A 327 23.07 13.15 -6.34
C ILE A 327 22.29 11.82 -6.18
N PRO A 328 20.93 11.77 -6.18
CA PRO A 328 20.24 10.48 -6.22
C PRO A 328 20.76 9.59 -7.34
N ALA A 329 20.77 8.28 -7.13
CA ALA A 329 21.10 7.26 -8.10
C ALA A 329 19.81 6.74 -8.77
N PRO A 330 19.91 5.99 -9.89
CA PRO A 330 18.76 5.32 -10.47
C PRO A 330 18.01 4.44 -9.48
N ILE A 331 16.69 4.33 -9.61
CA ILE A 331 15.78 3.69 -8.65
C ILE A 331 16.03 2.17 -8.43
N TYR A 332 16.73 1.50 -9.36
CA TYR A 332 17.14 0.09 -9.24
C TYR A 332 18.62 -0.07 -8.87
N SER A 333 19.25 0.98 -8.36
CA SER A 333 20.63 0.92 -7.87
C SER A 333 20.73 0.17 -6.55
N TYR A 334 21.92 -0.37 -6.27
CA TYR A 334 22.25 -1.12 -5.06
C TYR A 334 21.45 -2.43 -4.90
N GLN A 335 21.76 -3.17 -3.85
CA GLN A 335 21.15 -4.48 -3.60
C GLN A 335 19.76 -4.30 -2.97
N PRO A 336 18.73 -5.01 -3.45
CA PRO A 336 17.43 -5.02 -2.78
C PRO A 336 17.50 -5.76 -1.45
N ASN A 337 16.62 -5.39 -0.52
CA ASN A 337 16.49 -6.11 0.74
C ASN A 337 15.80 -7.48 0.58
N SER A 338 15.57 -8.17 1.70
CA SER A 338 15.01 -9.54 1.69
C SER A 338 13.58 -9.67 1.18
N TYR A 339 12.85 -8.55 1.01
CA TYR A 339 11.56 -8.54 0.32
C TYR A 339 11.70 -8.27 -1.18
N GLY A 340 12.85 -7.77 -1.65
CA GLY A 340 13.04 -7.33 -3.04
C GLY A 340 12.92 -5.81 -3.23
N LEU A 341 12.92 -5.03 -2.15
CA LEU A 341 12.78 -3.58 -2.19
C LEU A 341 14.14 -2.90 -2.29
N TYR A 342 14.29 -1.99 -3.26
CA TYR A 342 15.50 -1.21 -3.50
C TYR A 342 15.47 0.11 -2.72
N ASN A 343 16.67 0.63 -2.42
CA ASN A 343 16.88 1.95 -1.84
C ASN A 343 16.07 2.28 -0.57
N MET A 344 15.73 1.28 0.24
CA MET A 344 15.09 1.52 1.55
C MET A 344 16.02 2.26 2.55
N ALA A 345 17.27 2.52 2.16
CA ALA A 345 18.27 3.28 2.92
C ALA A 345 19.16 4.08 1.95
N GLY A 346 19.12 5.41 2.09
CA GLY A 346 19.82 6.35 1.23
C GLY A 346 18.98 6.80 0.05
N ASN A 347 19.65 7.30 -0.99
CA ASN A 347 19.06 7.81 -2.23
C ASN A 347 18.14 9.01 -2.01
N VAL A 348 16.86 8.81 -1.70
CA VAL A 348 15.96 9.88 -1.25
C VAL A 348 15.17 9.41 -0.04
N SER A 349 14.84 10.34 0.84
CA SER A 349 13.92 10.04 1.92
C SER A 349 12.51 9.94 1.38
N GLU A 350 11.65 9.20 2.05
CA GLU A 350 10.33 8.89 1.52
C GLU A 350 9.24 9.36 2.45
N TRP A 351 8.25 10.07 1.89
CA TRP A 351 7.03 10.42 2.60
C TRP A 351 6.25 9.18 3.04
N VAL A 352 5.77 9.21 4.29
CA VAL A 352 4.80 8.24 4.83
C VAL A 352 3.50 8.96 5.22
N LEU A 353 2.41 8.23 5.43
CA LEU A 353 1.10 8.82 5.76
C LEU A 353 1.07 9.54 7.12
N ASP A 354 1.88 9.07 8.06
CA ASP A 354 1.80 9.45 9.45
C ASP A 354 2.09 10.93 9.71
N THR A 355 1.32 11.47 10.64
CA THR A 355 1.49 12.78 11.23
C THR A 355 2.50 12.66 12.36
N TYR A 356 3.55 13.47 12.28
CA TYR A 356 4.61 13.47 13.25
C TYR A 356 4.11 13.95 14.61
N ARG A 357 4.48 13.18 15.64
CA ARG A 357 4.46 13.54 17.04
C ARG A 357 5.72 13.03 17.74
N PRO A 358 6.26 13.77 18.73
CA PRO A 358 7.41 13.33 19.51
C PRO A 358 7.10 12.10 20.36
N TYR A 359 5.91 12.07 20.98
CA TYR A 359 5.44 10.91 21.74
C TYR A 359 4.83 9.87 20.79
N THR A 360 5.14 8.60 21.03
CA THR A 360 4.77 7.51 20.10
C THR A 360 4.24 6.26 20.77
N SER A 361 4.15 6.23 22.10
CA SER A 361 3.74 5.03 22.84
C SER A 361 2.21 4.87 22.95
N ASP A 362 1.46 5.82 22.40
CA ASP A 362 -0.01 5.91 22.42
C ASP A 362 -0.67 5.36 21.14
N VAL A 363 0.03 4.49 20.42
CA VAL A 363 -0.49 3.84 19.20
C VAL A 363 -0.89 2.40 19.48
N ASN A 364 -1.75 1.85 18.61
CA ASN A 364 -2.15 0.45 18.67
C ASN A 364 -0.99 -0.49 18.32
N ASP A 365 -0.90 -1.65 18.98
CA ASP A 365 0.10 -2.68 18.68
C ASP A 365 -0.13 -3.35 17.32
N PHE A 366 -1.36 -3.34 16.78
CA PHE A 366 -1.70 -3.86 15.47
C PHE A 366 -1.99 -2.72 14.49
N ARG A 367 -1.21 -2.65 13.41
CA ARG A 367 -1.27 -1.61 12.37
C ARG A 367 -1.21 -0.19 12.96
N PRO A 368 -0.16 0.16 13.73
CA PRO A 368 -0.01 1.50 14.27
C PRO A 368 -0.01 2.54 13.14
N PHE A 369 -0.85 3.55 13.29
CA PHE A 369 -0.97 4.66 12.34
C PHE A 369 -1.46 5.91 13.05
N ARG A 370 -0.78 7.04 12.83
CA ARG A 370 -1.22 8.36 13.28
C ARG A 370 -1.58 9.25 12.10
N GLY A 371 -2.82 9.22 11.68
CA GLY A 371 -3.31 10.09 10.60
C GLY A 371 -4.81 10.05 10.38
N ASN A 372 -5.54 9.44 11.31
CA ASN A 372 -6.96 9.15 11.15
C ASN A 372 -7.77 10.44 11.12
N VAL A 373 -8.43 10.66 9.97
CA VAL A 373 -9.47 11.66 9.78
C VAL A 373 -10.64 10.94 9.14
N TYR A 374 -11.74 10.81 9.88
CA TYR A 374 -12.90 10.05 9.43
C TYR A 374 -13.78 10.91 8.54
N ASN A 375 -13.72 10.62 7.24
CA ASN A 375 -14.55 11.25 6.22
C ASN A 375 -15.72 10.36 5.84
N THR A 376 -16.78 11.00 5.34
CA THR A 376 -17.92 10.36 4.68
C THR A 376 -18.21 11.07 3.36
N TYR A 377 -18.84 10.37 2.43
CA TYR A 377 -19.37 11.02 1.23
C TYR A 377 -20.49 11.98 1.60
N LYS A 378 -20.55 13.11 0.89
CA LYS A 378 -21.69 14.02 0.98
C LYS A 378 -22.91 13.33 0.39
N ARG A 379 -24.06 13.60 1.01
CA ARG A 379 -25.34 13.02 0.64
C ARG A 379 -26.41 14.11 0.58
N ILE A 380 -27.36 13.92 -0.34
CA ILE A 380 -28.53 14.78 -0.46
C ILE A 380 -29.45 14.49 0.73
N ALA A 381 -29.87 15.55 1.42
CA ALA A 381 -30.59 15.43 2.70
C ALA A 381 -32.01 14.82 2.57
N GLU A 382 -32.64 14.95 1.41
CA GLU A 382 -34.03 14.52 1.18
C GLU A 382 -34.17 13.01 1.02
N ASP A 383 -33.22 12.34 0.37
CA ASP A 383 -33.33 10.93 -0.02
C ASP A 383 -32.09 10.08 0.33
N ASN A 384 -31.09 10.69 0.99
CA ASN A 384 -29.85 10.05 1.41
C ASN A 384 -29.00 9.49 0.24
N GLN A 385 -29.26 9.93 -1.00
CA GLN A 385 -28.42 9.60 -2.15
C GLN A 385 -27.07 10.33 -2.08
N LEU A 386 -26.07 9.81 -2.79
CA LEU A 386 -24.77 10.48 -2.88
C LEU A 386 -24.91 11.79 -3.64
N ASP A 387 -24.18 12.80 -3.18
CA ASP A 387 -24.07 14.07 -3.90
C ASP A 387 -23.46 13.83 -5.29
N GLU A 388 -23.76 14.72 -6.24
CA GLU A 388 -23.22 14.61 -7.59
C GLU A 388 -21.68 14.77 -7.56
N LYS A 389 -21.00 14.11 -8.51
CA LYS A 389 -19.57 14.25 -8.72
C LYS A 389 -19.21 15.72 -8.96
N ASP A 390 -18.03 16.11 -8.49
CA ASP A 390 -17.51 17.45 -8.73
C ASP A 390 -17.05 17.64 -10.18
N SER A 391 -16.68 18.88 -10.52
CA SER A 391 -16.25 19.24 -11.88
C SER A 391 -14.91 18.62 -12.29
N LEU A 392 -14.21 17.96 -11.36
CA LEU A 392 -13.00 17.16 -11.63
C LEU A 392 -13.34 15.66 -11.79
N GLY A 393 -14.59 15.26 -11.59
CA GLY A 393 -15.03 13.88 -11.74
C GLY A 393 -14.90 13.03 -10.47
N HIS A 394 -14.75 13.65 -9.30
CA HIS A 394 -14.62 12.95 -8.01
C HIS A 394 -15.88 13.08 -7.16
N LEU A 395 -16.16 12.06 -6.34
CA LEU A 395 -17.21 12.16 -5.33
C LEU A 395 -16.79 13.11 -4.20
N SER A 396 -17.70 13.99 -3.82
CA SER A 396 -17.42 14.97 -2.78
C SER A 396 -17.52 14.35 -1.38
N THR A 397 -16.53 14.63 -0.53
CA THR A 397 -16.43 14.13 0.85
C THR A 397 -16.53 15.24 1.88
N ARG A 398 -16.95 14.91 3.10
CA ARG A 398 -16.88 15.78 4.28
C ARG A 398 -16.38 15.00 5.50
N ILE A 399 -15.82 15.70 6.48
CA ILE A 399 -15.48 15.13 7.78
C ILE A 399 -16.79 14.78 8.52
N LEU A 400 -16.79 13.66 9.26
CA LEU A 400 -17.89 13.32 10.16
C LEU A 400 -18.02 14.35 11.29
N THR A 401 -19.23 14.59 11.78
CA THR A 401 -19.39 15.41 12.99
C THR A 401 -19.12 14.58 14.24
N ASP A 402 -18.80 15.25 15.34
CA ASP A 402 -18.52 14.57 16.61
C ASP A 402 -19.76 13.79 17.11
N GLU A 403 -20.99 14.28 16.83
CA GLU A 403 -22.21 13.52 17.13
C GLU A 403 -22.32 12.24 16.30
N GLU A 404 -21.97 12.28 15.01
CA GLU A 404 -21.97 11.09 14.14
C GLU A 404 -20.93 10.05 14.57
N VAL A 405 -19.78 10.52 15.08
CA VAL A 405 -18.71 9.67 15.63
C VAL A 405 -19.18 9.03 16.94
N MET A 406 -19.69 9.82 17.88
CA MET A 406 -20.17 9.32 19.18
C MET A 406 -21.34 8.33 19.02
N ALA A 407 -22.25 8.57 18.08
CA ALA A 407 -23.38 7.67 17.81
C ALA A 407 -22.95 6.29 17.27
N LYS A 408 -21.73 6.17 16.72
CA LYS A 408 -21.23 4.91 16.15
C LYS A 408 -20.54 4.02 17.18
N GLU A 409 -20.15 4.52 18.37
CA GLU A 409 -19.46 3.79 19.47
C GLU A 409 -18.24 2.92 19.05
N ILE A 410 -17.75 3.06 17.82
CA ILE A 410 -16.68 2.23 17.23
C ILE A 410 -15.31 2.94 17.26
N PHE A 411 -15.30 4.25 17.49
CA PHE A 411 -14.09 5.05 17.37
C PHE A 411 -13.39 5.25 18.72
N ASP A 412 -12.06 5.10 18.73
CA ASP A 412 -11.19 5.33 19.89
C ASP A 412 -11.03 6.83 20.22
N GLY A 413 -12.12 7.60 20.19
CA GLY A 413 -12.15 9.04 20.44
C GLY A 413 -13.51 9.67 20.16
N ASN A 414 -13.72 10.87 20.70
CA ASN A 414 -14.98 11.62 20.56
C ASN A 414 -14.97 12.58 19.36
N THR A 415 -13.92 12.56 18.55
CA THR A 415 -13.73 13.49 17.43
C THR A 415 -13.42 12.76 16.13
N ALA A 416 -13.80 13.35 15.00
CA ALA A 416 -13.52 12.79 13.68
C ALA A 416 -12.07 12.96 13.22
N ASP A 417 -11.34 13.94 13.76
CA ASP A 417 -9.90 14.14 13.55
C ASP A 417 -9.14 13.66 14.78
N LEU A 418 -8.36 12.59 14.61
CA LEU A 418 -7.56 11.96 15.67
C LEU A 418 -6.04 12.16 15.45
N ARG A 419 -5.64 13.07 14.56
CA ARG A 419 -4.20 13.32 14.30
C ARG A 419 -3.45 13.81 15.54
N ASN A 420 -4.13 14.52 16.43
CA ASN A 420 -3.63 15.01 17.72
C ASN A 420 -4.18 14.22 18.92
N TYR A 421 -4.66 12.99 18.71
CA TYR A 421 -5.17 12.14 19.78
C TYR A 421 -4.14 12.00 20.92
N GLN A 422 -4.57 12.32 22.14
CA GLN A 422 -3.78 12.34 23.38
C GLN A 422 -2.54 13.25 23.35
N ASP A 423 -2.41 14.09 22.32
CA ASP A 423 -1.23 14.91 22.07
C ASP A 423 -1.62 16.28 21.49
N GLY A 424 -2.12 17.14 22.37
CA GLY A 424 -2.63 18.48 22.08
C GLY A 424 -4.16 18.58 21.92
N ASP A 425 -4.92 17.54 22.31
CA ASP A 425 -6.38 17.62 22.49
C ASP A 425 -6.77 18.06 23.92
N SER A 426 -8.06 18.22 24.21
CA SER A 426 -8.53 18.64 25.54
C SER A 426 -8.26 17.63 26.66
N ALA A 427 -7.88 16.38 26.31
CA ALA A 427 -7.52 15.33 27.25
C ALA A 427 -5.99 15.25 27.50
N SER A 428 -5.20 15.96 26.69
CA SER A 428 -3.73 15.98 26.76
C SER A 428 -3.22 16.71 28.00
N GLN A 429 -2.23 16.12 28.69
CA GLN A 429 -1.41 16.81 29.70
C GLN A 429 -0.23 17.57 29.07
N TYR A 430 -0.01 17.42 27.76
CA TYR A 430 1.06 18.05 27.02
C TYR A 430 0.57 19.36 26.38
N THR A 431 1.25 20.46 26.70
CA THR A 431 1.03 21.77 26.06
C THR A 431 2.26 22.14 25.23
N TYR A 432 2.08 22.25 23.92
CA TYR A 432 3.10 22.83 23.04
C TYR A 432 2.78 24.31 22.82
N ASN A 433 3.80 25.17 22.92
CA ASN A 433 3.67 26.58 22.52
C ASN A 433 3.70 26.69 20.98
N TYR A 434 2.62 26.21 20.34
CA TYR A 434 2.41 26.32 18.90
C TYR A 434 2.48 27.79 18.46
N GLY A 435 3.29 28.07 17.44
CA GLY A 435 3.45 29.42 16.88
C GLY A 435 4.44 30.35 17.60
N MET A 436 4.95 29.98 18.79
CA MET A 436 6.06 30.73 19.42
C MET A 436 7.41 30.00 19.31
N ASN A 437 7.47 28.67 19.53
CA ASN A 437 8.74 27.93 19.57
C ASN A 437 8.74 26.55 18.86
N THR A 438 7.61 25.99 18.40
CA THR A 438 7.58 24.68 17.71
C THR A 438 6.81 24.69 16.39
N LEU A 439 7.35 23.98 15.39
CA LEU A 439 6.77 23.77 14.05
C LEU A 439 5.87 22.52 13.98
N ILE A 440 5.72 21.76 15.07
CA ILE A 440 4.88 20.56 15.09
C ILE A 440 3.41 21.00 14.95
N ASN A 441 2.56 20.25 14.25
CA ASN A 441 1.11 20.46 14.09
C ASN A 441 0.50 19.29 13.29
N ASN A 442 -0.77 19.37 12.90
CA ASN A 442 -1.45 18.34 12.08
C ASN A 442 -0.94 18.24 10.63
N ASP A 443 -0.18 19.24 10.17
CA ASP A 443 0.48 19.27 8.86
C ASP A 443 1.93 18.76 8.94
N SER A 444 2.45 18.44 10.12
CA SER A 444 3.80 17.86 10.28
C SER A 444 3.76 16.39 9.89
N LYS A 445 4.44 16.03 8.81
CA LYS A 445 4.44 14.68 8.23
C LYS A 445 5.79 14.02 8.32
N ILE A 446 5.79 12.72 8.52
CA ILE A 446 7.00 11.92 8.68
C ILE A 446 7.59 11.59 7.31
N TYR A 447 8.92 11.55 7.24
CA TYR A 447 9.65 10.94 6.14
C TYR A 447 10.79 10.06 6.67
N LYS A 448 11.13 9.00 5.93
CA LYS A 448 12.03 7.93 6.40
C LYS A 448 13.12 7.59 5.37
N GLY A 449 14.18 6.91 5.80
CA GLY A 449 15.14 6.25 4.89
C GLY A 449 16.40 7.02 4.48
N ALA A 450 16.70 8.19 5.05
CA ALA A 450 17.85 9.04 4.66
C ALA A 450 17.82 9.48 3.19
N SER A 451 18.88 10.12 2.72
CA SER A 451 19.02 10.56 1.34
C SER A 451 20.50 10.58 0.93
N TRP A 452 20.76 10.82 -0.35
CA TRP A 452 22.09 11.02 -0.94
C TRP A 452 22.94 12.07 -0.19
N ASN A 453 22.32 13.03 0.50
CA ASN A 453 23.01 14.10 1.23
C ASN A 453 22.99 13.90 2.77
N ASP A 454 22.47 12.78 3.27
CA ASP A 454 22.43 12.47 4.70
C ASP A 454 23.58 11.57 5.14
N ARG A 455 23.88 11.56 6.43
CA ARG A 455 24.86 10.63 7.03
C ARG A 455 24.27 9.25 7.23
N ALA A 456 25.14 8.24 7.29
CA ALA A 456 24.75 6.83 7.48
C ALA A 456 23.85 6.59 8.70
N TYR A 457 23.99 7.37 9.77
CA TYR A 457 23.10 7.33 10.92
C TYR A 457 21.61 7.35 10.53
N TRP A 458 21.23 8.24 9.59
CA TRP A 458 19.84 8.39 9.15
C TRP A 458 19.33 7.24 8.28
N MET A 459 20.22 6.36 7.81
CA MET A 459 19.85 5.20 7.00
C MET A 459 19.29 4.06 7.84
N SER A 460 19.41 4.11 9.16
CA SER A 460 18.74 3.16 10.03
C SER A 460 17.21 3.34 9.90
N PRO A 461 16.44 2.27 9.62
CA PRO A 461 14.99 2.38 9.44
C PRO A 461 14.25 2.98 10.63
N GLY A 462 14.75 2.78 11.86
CA GLY A 462 14.15 3.29 13.10
C GLY A 462 14.29 4.80 13.29
N THR A 463 15.08 5.49 12.48
CA THR A 463 15.23 6.95 12.57
C THR A 463 13.96 7.66 12.11
N ARG A 464 13.63 8.80 12.72
CA ARG A 464 12.41 9.56 12.43
C ARG A 464 12.75 11.01 12.16
N ARG A 465 12.19 11.56 11.09
CA ARG A 465 12.26 12.99 10.75
C ARG A 465 10.92 13.46 10.23
N PHE A 466 10.70 14.76 10.27
CA PHE A 466 9.45 15.36 9.84
C PHE A 466 9.65 16.68 9.10
N MET A 467 8.68 17.02 8.27
CA MET A 467 8.61 18.26 7.52
C MET A 467 7.13 18.60 7.29
N GLN A 468 6.80 19.88 7.03
CA GLN A 468 5.40 20.25 6.78
C GLN A 468 4.90 19.62 5.47
N ALA A 469 3.63 19.24 5.42
CA ALA A 469 3.01 18.55 4.29
C ALA A 469 3.11 19.31 2.95
N LYS A 470 3.23 20.64 3.00
CA LYS A 470 3.33 21.53 1.82
C LYS A 470 4.77 21.80 1.39
N GLN A 471 5.76 21.47 2.23
CA GLN A 471 7.16 21.67 1.90
C GLN A 471 7.67 20.54 1.00
N SER A 472 8.69 20.85 0.21
CA SER A 472 9.36 19.93 -0.70
C SER A 472 10.87 20.05 -0.52
N SER A 473 11.60 19.02 -0.95
CA SER A 473 13.07 18.99 -0.85
C SER A 473 13.67 18.21 -2.03
N SER A 474 14.91 18.52 -2.39
CA SER A 474 15.73 17.74 -3.33
C SER A 474 16.23 16.41 -2.74
N THR A 475 15.90 16.13 -1.48
CA THR A 475 16.27 14.91 -0.76
C THR A 475 15.07 14.05 -0.38
N VAL A 476 13.85 14.45 -0.72
CA VAL A 476 12.62 13.75 -0.35
C VAL A 476 11.80 13.41 -1.60
N GLY A 477 11.52 12.13 -1.78
CA GLY A 477 10.60 11.55 -2.75
C GLY A 477 9.55 10.70 -2.02
N PHE A 478 9.07 9.64 -2.67
CA PHE A 478 8.09 8.73 -2.09
C PHE A 478 7.99 7.41 -2.87
N ARG A 479 7.31 6.44 -2.27
CA ARG A 479 6.85 5.21 -2.91
C ARG A 479 5.42 4.91 -2.48
N CYS A 480 4.70 4.08 -3.23
CA CYS A 480 3.33 3.70 -2.89
C CYS A 480 3.25 2.28 -2.32
N VAL A 481 2.15 2.02 -1.61
CA VAL A 481 1.70 0.71 -1.17
C VAL A 481 0.26 0.46 -1.56
N MET A 482 -0.16 -0.80 -1.52
CA MET A 482 -1.52 -1.25 -1.70
C MET A 482 -1.82 -2.35 -0.68
N ASP A 483 -3.02 -2.35 -0.12
CA ASP A 483 -3.43 -3.37 0.84
C ASP A 483 -3.54 -4.75 0.20
N ARG A 484 -3.15 -5.80 0.95
CA ARG A 484 -3.43 -7.19 0.59
C ARG A 484 -4.79 -7.60 1.18
N LEU A 485 -5.73 -7.93 0.30
CA LEU A 485 -7.05 -8.46 0.65
C LEU A 485 -7.03 -9.98 0.74
N GLY A 486 -7.63 -10.55 1.78
CA GLY A 486 -7.72 -12.01 1.94
C GLY A 486 -6.55 -12.59 2.74
N SER A 487 -5.98 -13.71 2.27
CA SER A 487 -4.97 -14.43 3.05
C SER A 487 -3.68 -13.61 3.25
N PRO A 488 -3.18 -13.49 4.51
CA PRO A 488 -1.94 -12.78 4.82
C PRO A 488 -0.69 -13.39 4.20
N ASN A 489 -0.65 -14.66 3.80
CA ASN A 489 0.55 -15.27 3.22
C ASN A 489 0.74 -15.00 1.72
N GLY A 490 -0.09 -14.12 1.13
CA GLY A 490 0.00 -13.73 -0.28
C GLY A 490 -0.51 -14.77 -1.27
N ARG A 491 -0.83 -15.99 -0.81
CA ARG A 491 -1.42 -17.04 -1.66
C ARG A 491 -2.92 -16.82 -1.80
N ASN A 492 -3.41 -16.94 -3.02
CA ASN A 492 -4.81 -16.67 -3.37
C ASN A 492 -5.72 -17.91 -3.20
N ASP A 493 -5.13 -19.09 -3.25
CA ASP A 493 -5.78 -20.39 -3.07
C ASP A 493 -5.88 -20.82 -1.60
N GLU A 494 -5.07 -20.21 -0.74
CA GLU A 494 -5.08 -20.50 0.70
C GLU A 494 -5.99 -19.53 1.48
N ARG A 495 -6.55 -20.04 2.57
CA ARG A 495 -7.34 -19.23 3.50
C ARG A 495 -6.57 -19.02 4.79
N ALA A 496 -6.78 -17.87 5.42
CA ALA A 496 -6.24 -17.61 6.75
C ALA A 496 -6.79 -18.61 7.79
N GLY A 497 -5.95 -18.96 8.76
CA GLY A 497 -6.30 -19.81 9.91
C GLY A 497 -5.87 -21.27 9.79
N ASN A 498 -5.84 -21.97 10.93
CA ASN A 498 -5.55 -23.40 10.99
C ASN A 498 -6.85 -24.21 10.88
N TYR A 499 -6.93 -25.11 9.89
CA TYR A 499 -8.11 -25.92 9.63
C TYR A 499 -7.94 -27.33 10.17
N PHE A 500 -8.43 -27.56 11.39
CA PHE A 500 -8.57 -28.91 11.94
C PHE A 500 -9.86 -29.52 11.37
N GLY A 501 -9.76 -30.62 10.63
CA GLY A 501 -10.89 -31.25 9.94
C GLY A 501 -12.13 -31.42 10.83
N LYS A 502 -13.33 -31.37 10.25
CA LYS A 502 -14.58 -31.51 11.02
C LYS A 502 -14.59 -32.86 11.76
N LYS A 503 -14.90 -32.86 13.06
CA LYS A 503 -15.18 -34.11 13.79
C LYS A 503 -16.34 -34.82 13.10
N GLY A 504 -16.10 -36.04 12.60
CA GLY A 504 -17.14 -36.84 11.96
C GLY A 504 -18.29 -37.10 12.92
N GLY A 505 -19.44 -36.47 12.69
CA GLY A 505 -20.66 -36.78 13.44
C GLY A 505 -21.09 -38.20 13.13
N ARG A 506 -21.17 -39.06 14.15
CA ARG A 506 -21.93 -40.31 14.01
C ARG A 506 -23.37 -39.92 13.65
N PRO A 507 -23.98 -40.51 12.61
CA PRO A 507 -25.37 -40.25 12.31
C PRO A 507 -26.23 -40.61 13.53
N PRO A 508 -27.31 -39.86 13.81
CA PRO A 508 -28.23 -40.22 14.88
C PRO A 508 -28.71 -41.65 14.63
N ARG A 509 -28.53 -42.53 15.63
CA ARG A 509 -29.13 -43.87 15.61
C ARG A 509 -30.64 -43.66 15.51
N LYS A 510 -31.21 -44.06 14.37
CA LYS A 510 -32.65 -44.13 14.16
C LYS A 510 -33.28 -45.11 15.14
#